data_AF-A0A961EU78-F1
#
_entry.id   AF-A0A961EU78-F1
#
_cell.length_a   1.000
_cell.length_b   1.000
_cell.length_c   1.000
_cell.angle_alpha   90.00
_cell.angle_beta   90.00
_cell.angle_gamma   90.00
#
_symmetry.space_group_name_H-M   'P 1'
#
loop_
_entity.id
_entity.type
_entity.pdbx_description
1 polymer ?
#
loop_
_entity_poly.entity_id
_entity_poly.type
_entity_poly.pdbx_seq_one_letter_code
_entity_poly.pdbx_strand_id
1 'polypeptide(L)'
;ETILESRLGRPVRVVLISHAAMLPEDLYHYSNRIKALHPDIVVYPVVSVDLDLERMNPPYLPGPSYRSDAHFAFLKNRVPAQRFYPAAFALEHRDRLTAEELSSGFLRGLMSGLRYANQWWDVLAFNRAAESGQPLKSYVYYQGQPLAGGLYRSGRTSGCIAFPREYASDGLDFEIPPELYGPDFRIELEWISPDSQLAAFDSNPLFSMWQPHWKGKVDAATIEDTGLRAGLEYRDPCNSHSRILDSQTLQFSGPGWKHVNTKSDNRHTWLRIRLSHVMYDGQRQVADPSNRLYGEGIRMPGQFGLKSAPENQVQHRRWFLEDQRLLHLNDGDYIKDYSRRISPDDWRKHPALVAFNELRISRSYLPWKKFEPIYEMRRMEDLRAIFQDRLLLIYNPENPVELPLYSDSQYLDDFLSYLSRTQSRGFVDFHNDVPMQYFADPHHLSYFGMLAMAPKYARAIEDHLRKTVLVN
;
A
#
# COMPACT_ATOMS: atom_id res chain seq x y z
N GLU A 1 15.30 -0.03 -7.49
CA GLU A 1 16.62 0.55 -7.78
C GLU A 1 17.68 -0.52 -8.02
N THR A 2 18.00 -1.38 -7.04
CA THR A 2 19.10 -2.37 -7.18
C THR A 2 19.02 -3.28 -8.41
N ILE A 3 17.80 -3.73 -8.77
CA ILE A 3 17.59 -4.55 -9.98
C ILE A 3 18.02 -3.79 -11.24
N LEU A 4 17.70 -2.49 -11.34
CA LEU A 4 18.09 -1.65 -12.48
C LEU A 4 19.59 -1.40 -12.51
N GLU A 5 20.22 -1.16 -11.36
CA GLU A 5 21.69 -1.00 -11.28
C GLU A 5 22.41 -2.24 -11.80
N SER A 6 21.97 -3.42 -11.35
CA SER A 6 22.52 -4.69 -11.80
C SER A 6 22.33 -4.93 -13.31
N ARG A 7 21.18 -4.55 -13.87
CA ARG A 7 20.85 -4.75 -15.30
C ARG A 7 21.57 -3.77 -16.20
N LEU A 8 21.62 -2.50 -15.80
CA LEU A 8 22.19 -1.42 -16.60
C LEU A 8 23.71 -1.28 -16.43
N GLY A 9 24.30 -1.92 -15.41
CA GLY A 9 25.75 -1.85 -15.15
C GLY A 9 26.23 -0.45 -14.76
N ARG A 10 25.34 0.41 -14.24
CA ARG A 10 25.64 1.79 -13.81
C ARG A 10 24.82 2.18 -12.58
N PRO A 11 25.26 3.16 -11.78
CA PRO A 11 24.45 3.69 -10.68
C PRO A 11 23.10 4.19 -11.20
N VAL A 12 22.03 3.89 -10.47
CA VAL A 12 20.66 4.31 -10.78
C VAL A 12 20.09 5.01 -9.57
N ARG A 13 19.42 6.14 -9.81
CA ARG A 13 18.64 6.82 -8.78
C ARG A 13 17.18 6.83 -9.20
N VAL A 14 16.32 6.24 -8.37
CA VAL A 14 14.87 6.32 -8.57
C VAL A 14 14.30 7.43 -7.67
N VAL A 15 13.55 8.36 -8.28
CA VAL A 15 12.81 9.38 -7.54
C VAL A 15 11.32 9.12 -7.73
N LEU A 16 10.63 8.81 -6.63
CA LEU A 16 9.18 8.63 -6.64
C LEU A 16 8.49 9.99 -6.43
N ILE A 17 7.69 10.40 -7.42
CA ILE A 17 6.75 11.52 -7.30
C ILE A 17 5.36 10.90 -7.31
N SER A 18 4.70 10.92 -6.16
CA SER A 18 3.41 10.25 -5.98
C SER A 18 2.60 10.91 -4.86
N HIS A 19 1.28 10.80 -5.00
CA HIS A 19 0.29 10.98 -3.93
C HIS A 19 -0.89 10.03 -4.23
N ALA A 20 -1.87 9.98 -3.32
CA ALA A 20 -3.07 9.18 -3.55
C ALA A 20 -3.78 9.59 -4.86
N ALA A 21 -4.10 8.59 -5.69
CA ALA A 21 -4.83 8.72 -6.96
C ALA A 21 -4.22 9.73 -7.96
N MET A 22 -2.93 9.64 -8.28
CA MET A 22 -2.25 10.58 -9.19
C MET A 22 -2.69 10.42 -10.65
N LEU A 23 -3.52 11.36 -11.13
CA LEU A 23 -4.07 11.40 -12.48
C LEU A 23 -3.06 11.99 -13.50
N PRO A 24 -3.27 11.76 -14.82
CA PRO A 24 -2.50 12.42 -15.88
C PRO A 24 -2.41 13.95 -15.76
N GLU A 25 -3.50 14.61 -15.35
CA GLU A 25 -3.53 16.05 -15.05
C GLU A 25 -2.51 16.43 -13.97
N ASP A 26 -2.43 15.66 -12.90
CA ASP A 26 -1.48 15.92 -11.81
C ASP A 26 -0.03 15.78 -12.33
N LEU A 27 0.24 14.74 -13.14
CA LEU A 27 1.56 14.54 -13.75
C LEU A 27 1.95 15.70 -14.67
N TYR A 28 1.00 16.23 -15.44
CA TYR A 28 1.24 17.38 -16.32
C TYR A 28 1.68 18.61 -15.54
N HIS A 29 1.01 18.93 -14.44
CA HIS A 29 1.40 20.05 -13.58
C HIS A 29 2.71 19.82 -12.84
N TYR A 30 3.12 18.57 -12.60
CA TYR A 30 4.45 18.24 -12.08
C TYR A 30 5.56 18.23 -13.14
N SER A 31 5.25 18.42 -14.42
CA SER A 31 6.21 18.26 -15.51
C SER A 31 7.47 19.13 -15.36
N ASN A 32 7.33 20.38 -14.95
CA ASN A 32 8.46 21.28 -14.72
C ASN A 32 9.37 20.79 -13.59
N ARG A 33 8.78 20.30 -12.50
CA ARG A 33 9.51 19.72 -11.37
C ARG A 33 10.24 18.45 -11.79
N ILE A 34 9.61 17.61 -12.60
CA ILE A 34 10.21 16.39 -13.14
C ILE A 34 11.38 16.73 -14.06
N LYS A 35 11.20 17.68 -14.99
CA LYS A 35 12.27 18.14 -15.90
C LYS A 35 13.48 18.67 -15.15
N ALA A 36 13.28 19.38 -14.04
CA ALA A 36 14.36 19.90 -13.20
C ALA A 36 15.20 18.79 -12.53
N LEU A 37 14.71 17.55 -12.47
CA LEU A 37 15.48 16.39 -12.01
C LEU A 37 16.38 15.79 -13.10
N HIS A 38 16.28 16.28 -14.34
CA HIS A 38 16.99 15.77 -15.52
C HIS A 38 16.90 14.23 -15.69
N PRO A 39 15.69 13.64 -15.72
CA PRO A 39 15.55 12.19 -15.79
C PRO A 39 15.99 11.64 -17.15
N ASP A 40 16.65 10.48 -17.11
CA ASP A 40 16.89 9.62 -18.28
C ASP A 40 15.56 9.05 -18.81
N ILE A 41 14.64 8.72 -17.90
CA ILE A 41 13.32 8.14 -18.19
C ILE A 41 12.31 8.61 -17.14
N VAL A 42 11.07 8.81 -17.57
CA VAL A 42 9.89 9.06 -16.73
C VAL A 42 8.98 7.85 -16.88
N VAL A 43 8.69 7.15 -15.78
CA VAL A 43 7.79 5.99 -15.78
C VAL A 43 6.47 6.40 -15.18
N TYR A 44 5.38 6.17 -15.90
CA TYR A 44 4.02 6.43 -15.43
C TYR A 44 3.18 5.15 -15.53
N PRO A 45 2.97 4.46 -14.40
CA PRO A 45 2.03 3.35 -14.33
C PRO A 45 0.60 3.88 -14.47
N VAL A 46 -0.18 3.27 -15.36
CA VAL A 46 -1.61 3.56 -15.60
C VAL A 46 -2.41 2.36 -15.13
N VAL A 47 -3.50 2.57 -14.40
CA VAL A 47 -4.45 1.54 -13.98
C VAL A 47 -5.84 1.81 -14.57
N SER A 48 -6.72 0.81 -14.59
CA SER A 48 -8.06 0.98 -15.18
C SER A 48 -8.92 2.03 -14.46
N VAL A 49 -8.67 2.31 -13.18
CA VAL A 49 -9.36 3.41 -12.46
C VAL A 49 -8.97 4.78 -13.01
N ASP A 50 -7.79 4.93 -13.63
CA ASP A 50 -7.38 6.19 -14.27
C ASP A 50 -8.19 6.51 -15.54
N LEU A 51 -9.01 5.57 -16.02
CA LEU A 51 -10.05 5.81 -17.04
C LEU A 51 -11.20 6.70 -16.52
N ASP A 52 -11.14 7.17 -15.27
CA ASP A 52 -12.16 8.00 -14.60
C ASP A 52 -13.53 7.30 -14.57
N LEU A 53 -13.51 5.96 -14.47
CA LEU A 53 -14.70 5.10 -14.54
C LEU A 53 -15.68 5.39 -13.41
N GLU A 54 -15.19 5.87 -12.26
CA GLU A 54 -16.04 6.27 -11.14
C GLU A 54 -16.90 7.50 -11.46
N ARG A 55 -16.61 8.20 -12.57
CA ARG A 55 -17.38 9.36 -13.03
C ARG A 55 -18.12 9.11 -14.33
N MET A 56 -18.10 7.88 -14.82
CA MET A 56 -19.12 7.49 -15.77
C MET A 56 -20.48 7.63 -15.08
N ASN A 57 -21.44 8.26 -15.76
CA ASN A 57 -22.81 8.27 -15.27
C ASN A 57 -23.26 6.82 -15.09
N PRO A 58 -23.63 6.41 -13.87
CA PRO A 58 -24.13 5.08 -13.64
C PRO A 58 -25.27 4.78 -14.62
N PRO A 59 -25.38 3.53 -15.09
CA PRO A 59 -26.38 3.08 -16.05
C PRO A 59 -27.83 3.39 -15.63
N TYR A 60 -28.07 3.52 -14.31
CA TYR A 60 -29.38 3.78 -13.73
C TYR A 60 -29.73 5.28 -13.64
N LEU A 61 -28.79 6.18 -14.00
CA LEU A 61 -29.05 7.62 -14.09
C LEU A 61 -29.19 8.04 -15.57
N PRO A 62 -30.25 8.79 -15.93
CA PRO A 62 -30.41 9.30 -17.29
C PRO A 62 -29.33 10.34 -17.62
N GLY A 63 -28.71 10.25 -18.81
CA GLY A 63 -27.75 11.23 -19.31
C GLY A 63 -26.61 10.63 -20.16
N PRO A 64 -25.67 11.45 -20.65
CA PRO A 64 -24.48 10.97 -21.35
C PRO A 64 -23.61 10.15 -20.40
N SER A 65 -22.86 9.17 -20.91
CA SER A 65 -21.98 8.33 -20.08
C SER A 65 -20.85 9.12 -19.41
N TYR A 66 -20.44 10.26 -19.96
CA TYR A 66 -19.44 11.15 -19.36
C TYR A 66 -19.99 12.58 -19.29
N ARG A 67 -19.76 13.26 -18.17
CA ARG A 67 -20.17 14.66 -17.94
C ARG A 67 -18.94 15.54 -17.69
N SER A 68 -18.56 16.33 -18.70
CA SER A 68 -17.42 17.26 -18.64
C SER A 68 -17.45 18.19 -17.42
N ASP A 69 -18.62 18.71 -17.05
CA ASP A 69 -18.75 19.64 -15.92
C ASP A 69 -18.60 18.94 -14.57
N ALA A 70 -19.12 17.72 -14.45
CA ALA A 70 -18.95 16.91 -13.24
C ALA A 70 -17.49 16.50 -13.06
N HIS A 71 -16.84 16.12 -14.16
CA HIS A 71 -15.42 15.81 -14.18
C HIS A 71 -14.57 17.02 -13.75
N PHE A 72 -14.81 18.19 -14.34
CA PHE A 72 -14.09 19.41 -13.98
C PHE A 72 -14.36 19.86 -12.53
N ALA A 73 -15.60 19.74 -12.06
CA ALA A 73 -15.94 20.02 -10.67
C ALA A 73 -15.14 19.13 -9.70
N PHE A 74 -14.92 17.85 -10.07
CA PHE A 74 -14.01 17.00 -9.32
C PHE A 74 -12.56 17.50 -9.38
N LEU A 75 -12.02 17.74 -10.58
CA LEU A 75 -10.61 18.16 -10.75
C LEU A 75 -10.29 19.38 -9.89
N LYS A 76 -11.17 20.39 -9.92
CA LYS A 76 -11.07 21.61 -9.09
C LYS A 76 -11.05 21.31 -7.58
N ASN A 77 -11.76 20.27 -7.16
CA ASN A 77 -11.90 19.90 -5.75
C ASN A 77 -10.80 18.95 -5.24
N ARG A 78 -9.94 18.46 -6.13
CA ARG A 78 -8.82 17.58 -5.75
C ARG A 78 -7.82 18.31 -4.86
N VAL A 79 -7.33 17.59 -3.85
CA VAL A 79 -6.27 18.10 -2.95
C VAL A 79 -5.03 18.57 -3.72
N PRO A 80 -4.53 17.83 -4.74
CA PRO A 80 -3.42 18.30 -5.56
C PRO A 80 -3.65 19.64 -6.27
N ALA A 81 -4.77 19.78 -6.98
CA ALA A 81 -5.14 21.02 -7.64
C ALA A 81 -5.25 22.19 -6.66
N GLN A 82 -5.75 21.94 -5.44
CA GLN A 82 -5.91 22.99 -4.44
C GLN A 82 -4.64 23.35 -3.66
N ARG A 83 -3.66 22.44 -3.59
CA ARG A 83 -2.50 22.59 -2.67
C ARG A 83 -1.14 22.57 -3.36
N PHE A 84 -0.95 21.80 -4.42
CA PHE A 84 0.37 21.59 -5.03
C PHE A 84 0.60 22.47 -6.26
N TYR A 85 -0.43 22.67 -7.09
CA TYR A 85 -0.34 23.49 -8.30
C TYR A 85 -1.55 24.43 -8.52
N PRO A 86 -2.09 25.08 -7.49
CA PRO A 86 -3.35 25.85 -7.60
C PRO A 86 -3.27 27.04 -8.56
N ALA A 87 -2.11 27.69 -8.69
CA ALA A 87 -1.95 28.79 -9.63
C ALA A 87 -1.91 28.30 -11.09
N ALA A 88 -1.20 27.20 -11.37
CA ALA A 88 -1.13 26.63 -12.71
C ALA A 88 -2.49 26.12 -13.17
N PHE A 89 -3.20 25.40 -12.30
CA PHE A 89 -4.57 24.95 -12.55
C PHE A 89 -5.53 26.13 -12.80
N ALA A 90 -5.45 27.17 -11.98
CA ALA A 90 -6.30 28.36 -12.13
C ALA A 90 -6.07 29.11 -13.45
N LEU A 91 -4.81 29.26 -13.86
CA LEU A 91 -4.44 29.93 -15.11
C LEU A 91 -4.91 29.15 -16.34
N GLU A 92 -4.74 27.83 -16.32
CA GLU A 92 -5.16 26.95 -17.40
C GLU A 92 -6.68 26.92 -17.58
N HIS A 93 -7.42 26.93 -16.47
CA HIS A 93 -8.89 26.83 -16.47
C HIS A 93 -9.60 28.15 -16.23
N ARG A 94 -8.95 29.28 -16.56
CA ARG A 94 -9.50 30.63 -16.30
C ARG A 94 -10.82 30.94 -16.98
N ASP A 95 -11.13 30.21 -18.05
CA ASP A 95 -12.38 30.29 -18.79
C ASP A 95 -13.53 29.53 -18.12
N ARG A 96 -13.23 28.65 -17.17
CA ARG A 96 -14.19 27.77 -16.48
C ARG A 96 -14.33 28.03 -14.98
N LEU A 97 -13.49 28.90 -14.42
CA LEU A 97 -13.48 29.25 -13.00
C LEU A 97 -14.13 30.60 -12.76
N THR A 98 -14.76 30.76 -11.60
CA THR A 98 -15.26 32.08 -11.15
C THR A 98 -14.10 32.98 -10.72
N ALA A 99 -14.33 34.30 -10.68
CA ALA A 99 -13.32 35.25 -10.17
C ALA A 99 -12.89 34.94 -8.72
N GLU A 100 -13.83 34.47 -7.89
CA GLU A 100 -13.55 34.02 -6.53
C GLU A 100 -12.62 32.79 -6.53
N GLU A 101 -12.89 31.80 -7.37
CA GLU A 101 -12.07 30.59 -7.48
C GLU A 101 -10.68 30.88 -8.01
N LEU A 102 -10.57 31.79 -8.98
CA LEU A 102 -9.30 32.26 -9.51
C LEU A 102 -8.46 32.98 -8.45
N SER A 103 -9.07 33.93 -7.72
CA SER A 103 -8.38 34.66 -6.65
C SER A 103 -7.97 33.73 -5.50
N SER A 104 -8.82 32.77 -5.13
CA SER A 104 -8.50 31.75 -4.12
C SER A 104 -7.36 30.85 -4.58
N GLY A 105 -7.36 30.40 -5.84
CA GLY A 105 -6.29 29.58 -6.41
C GLY A 105 -4.94 30.32 -6.40
N PHE A 106 -4.93 31.60 -6.78
CA PHE A 106 -3.72 32.41 -6.76
C PHE A 106 -3.21 32.66 -5.33
N LEU A 107 -4.10 33.05 -4.40
CA LEU A 107 -3.74 33.27 -3.00
C LEU A 107 -3.24 31.98 -2.34
N ARG A 108 -3.90 30.85 -2.61
CA ARG A 108 -3.45 29.53 -2.15
C ARG A 108 -2.10 29.17 -2.76
N GLY A 109 -1.84 29.48 -4.03
CA GLY A 109 -0.53 29.25 -4.67
C GLY A 109 0.59 30.05 -4.01
N LEU A 110 0.36 31.34 -3.77
CA LEU A 110 1.29 32.22 -3.07
C LEU A 110 1.55 31.74 -1.64
N MET A 111 0.48 31.44 -0.90
CA MET A 111 0.58 30.93 0.47
C MET A 111 1.17 29.53 0.53
N SER A 112 0.94 28.68 -0.47
CA SER A 112 1.55 27.34 -0.58
C SER A 112 3.04 27.46 -0.84
N GLY A 113 3.48 28.33 -1.74
CA GLY A 113 4.90 28.62 -1.96
C GLY A 113 5.63 29.09 -0.69
N LEU A 114 4.95 29.86 0.17
CA LEU A 114 5.48 30.34 1.45
C LEU A 114 5.39 29.30 2.59
N ARG A 115 4.29 28.55 2.66
CA ARG A 115 3.98 27.60 3.75
C ARG A 115 4.61 26.22 3.54
N TYR A 116 5.00 25.90 2.30
CA TYR A 116 5.46 24.57 1.91
C TYR A 116 6.89 24.51 1.39
N ALA A 117 7.66 25.60 1.54
CA ALA A 117 9.12 25.55 1.36
C ALA A 117 9.76 24.44 2.22
N ASN A 118 9.15 24.10 3.36
CA ASN A 118 9.43 22.92 4.18
C ASN A 118 8.09 22.26 4.63
N GLN A 119 7.41 21.44 3.82
CA GLN A 119 6.28 20.61 4.32
C GLN A 119 6.81 19.58 5.35
N TRP A 120 6.15 19.27 6.47
CA TRP A 120 4.87 18.56 6.63
C TRP A 120 4.22 18.85 8.00
N TRP A 121 3.00 19.39 8.06
CA TRP A 121 2.35 19.71 9.36
C TRP A 121 1.84 18.47 10.12
N ASP A 122 1.36 17.43 9.43
CA ASP A 122 0.89 16.19 10.09
C ASP A 122 2.06 15.34 10.62
N VAL A 123 3.20 15.37 9.92
CA VAL A 123 4.45 14.75 10.39
C VAL A 123 5.10 15.57 11.53
N LEU A 124 4.91 16.89 11.58
CA LEU A 124 5.42 17.75 12.66
C LEU A 124 4.61 17.66 13.97
N ALA A 125 3.29 17.57 13.90
CA ALA A 125 2.47 17.28 15.08
C ALA A 125 2.77 15.87 15.63
N PHE A 126 3.07 14.94 14.72
CA PHE A 126 3.49 13.57 15.00
C PHE A 126 4.90 13.47 15.63
N ASN A 127 5.90 14.16 15.07
CA ASN A 127 7.26 14.22 15.64
C ASN A 127 7.23 14.82 17.05
N ARG A 128 6.41 15.86 17.29
CA ARG A 128 6.22 16.42 18.64
C ARG A 128 5.60 15.43 19.64
N ALA A 129 4.68 14.57 19.20
CA ALA A 129 4.12 13.52 20.06
C ALA A 129 5.14 12.38 20.28
N ALA A 130 5.94 12.02 19.27
CA ALA A 130 7.00 11.01 19.36
C ALA A 130 8.17 11.46 20.25
N GLU A 131 8.51 12.75 20.24
CA GLU A 131 9.52 13.38 21.10
C GLU A 131 9.10 13.44 22.58
N SER A 132 7.82 13.21 22.89
CA SER A 132 7.29 13.30 24.27
C SER A 132 7.52 12.05 25.13
N GLY A 133 8.11 10.99 24.57
CA GLY A 133 8.39 9.73 25.27
C GLY A 133 7.15 8.90 25.65
N GLN A 134 5.96 9.30 25.20
CA GLN A 134 4.71 8.55 25.38
C GLN A 134 4.50 7.56 24.22
N PRO A 135 3.98 6.34 24.46
CA PRO A 135 3.66 5.42 23.39
C PRO A 135 2.62 6.04 22.45
N LEU A 136 2.92 6.06 21.15
CA LEU A 136 1.99 6.55 20.12
C LEU A 136 0.82 5.57 19.98
N LYS A 137 -0.32 5.94 20.57
CA LYS A 137 -1.56 5.14 20.64
C LYS A 137 -2.42 5.22 19.38
N SER A 138 -2.16 6.17 18.48
CA SER A 138 -2.88 6.33 17.22
C SER A 138 -1.92 6.46 16.05
N TYR A 139 -1.92 5.48 15.15
CA TYR A 139 -1.26 5.58 13.88
C TYR A 139 -2.05 4.81 12.81
N VAL A 140 -1.91 5.20 11.54
CA VAL A 140 -2.61 4.60 10.39
C VAL A 140 -2.04 3.20 10.05
N TYR A 141 -0.71 3.01 10.13
CA TYR A 141 0.05 1.75 9.88
C TYR A 141 1.17 1.38 10.91
N TYR A 142 1.25 0.18 11.45
CA TYR A 142 2.33 -0.20 12.39
C TYR A 142 3.74 0.08 11.84
N GLN A 143 4.60 0.69 12.67
CA GLN A 143 5.98 1.10 12.32
C GLN A 143 7.04 0.56 13.28
N GLY A 144 6.65 -0.22 14.29
CA GLY A 144 7.54 -0.75 15.32
C GLY A 144 8.46 -1.85 14.80
N GLN A 145 9.07 -2.58 15.72
CA GLN A 145 9.88 -3.76 15.41
C GLN A 145 9.02 -4.95 14.97
N PRO A 146 9.54 -5.82 14.10
CA PRO A 146 8.80 -6.98 13.64
C PRO A 146 8.66 -8.02 14.72
N LEU A 147 7.56 -8.76 14.66
CA LEU A 147 7.24 -9.82 15.61
C LEU A 147 7.12 -11.13 14.84
N ALA A 148 7.74 -12.19 15.35
CA ALA A 148 7.46 -13.53 14.85
C ALA A 148 5.96 -13.80 15.06
N GLY A 149 5.32 -14.51 14.12
CA GLY A 149 3.86 -14.63 14.07
C GLY A 149 3.14 -13.47 13.40
N GLY A 150 3.84 -12.37 13.10
CA GLY A 150 3.38 -11.29 12.25
C GLY A 150 2.41 -10.30 12.88
N LEU A 151 2.14 -9.25 12.11
CA LEU A 151 1.24 -8.15 12.45
C LEU A 151 0.41 -7.78 11.23
N TYR A 152 -0.81 -7.33 11.46
CA TYR A 152 -1.62 -6.58 10.51
C TYR A 152 -1.13 -5.14 10.44
N ARG A 153 -1.44 -4.48 9.33
CA ARG A 153 -1.08 -3.09 9.09
C ARG A 153 -1.63 -2.16 10.19
N SER A 154 -2.77 -2.49 10.79
CA SER A 154 -3.36 -1.74 11.92
C SER A 154 -2.59 -1.85 13.25
N GLY A 155 -1.58 -2.71 13.32
CA GLY A 155 -0.85 -3.07 14.53
C GLY A 155 -1.47 -4.21 15.33
N ARG A 156 -2.54 -4.84 14.82
CA ARG A 156 -3.10 -6.06 15.42
C ARG A 156 -2.16 -7.23 15.19
N THR A 157 -2.01 -8.06 16.22
CA THR A 157 -1.16 -9.26 16.22
C THR A 157 -1.92 -10.44 15.64
N SER A 158 -1.22 -11.55 15.36
CA SER A 158 -1.88 -12.85 15.29
C SER A 158 -2.21 -13.37 16.70
N GLY A 159 -2.87 -14.52 16.80
CA GLY A 159 -3.14 -15.18 18.08
C GLY A 159 -1.91 -15.73 18.80
N CYS A 160 -0.75 -15.77 18.14
CA CYS A 160 0.51 -16.13 18.78
C CYS A 160 1.66 -15.34 18.17
N ILE A 161 2.33 -14.54 19.00
CA ILE A 161 3.49 -13.76 18.57
C ILE A 161 4.68 -14.00 19.48
N ALA A 162 5.89 -13.81 18.95
CA ALA A 162 7.11 -13.85 19.75
C ALA A 162 8.10 -12.78 19.31
N PHE A 163 8.90 -12.29 20.26
CA PHE A 163 9.89 -11.25 20.00
C PHE A 163 11.01 -11.25 21.06
N PRO A 164 12.20 -10.69 20.75
CA PRO A 164 13.25 -10.46 21.75
C PRO A 164 12.73 -9.64 22.94
N ARG A 165 12.99 -10.10 24.17
CA ARG A 165 12.49 -9.44 25.40
C ARG A 165 12.90 -7.97 25.52
N GLU A 166 14.04 -7.59 24.92
CA GLU A 166 14.50 -6.20 24.87
C GLU A 166 13.51 -5.22 24.23
N TYR A 167 12.59 -5.68 23.37
CA TYR A 167 11.58 -4.82 22.75
C TYR A 167 10.56 -4.29 23.77
N ALA A 168 10.27 -5.06 24.81
CA ALA A 168 9.34 -4.69 25.87
C ALA A 168 10.03 -3.93 27.03
N SER A 169 11.34 -3.68 26.99
CA SER A 169 12.07 -3.00 28.09
C SER A 169 11.70 -3.57 29.48
N ASP A 170 11.09 -2.77 30.36
CA ASP A 170 10.62 -3.15 31.70
C ASP A 170 9.13 -3.55 31.76
N GLY A 171 8.36 -3.37 30.67
CA GLY A 171 6.95 -3.70 30.62
C GLY A 171 6.34 -3.60 29.23
N LEU A 172 5.33 -4.43 28.99
CA LEU A 172 4.65 -4.59 27.71
C LEU A 172 3.33 -3.82 27.73
N ASP A 173 3.22 -2.83 26.83
CA ASP A 173 1.98 -2.13 26.53
C ASP A 173 1.28 -2.72 25.30
N PHE A 174 -0.03 -2.89 25.38
CA PHE A 174 -0.88 -3.31 24.26
C PHE A 174 -2.34 -2.93 24.51
N GLU A 175 -3.15 -2.91 23.46
CA GLU A 175 -4.60 -2.73 23.54
C GLU A 175 -5.30 -4.07 23.31
N ILE A 176 -6.27 -4.38 24.18
CA ILE A 176 -7.25 -5.44 23.94
C ILE A 176 -8.44 -4.81 23.22
N PRO A 177 -8.66 -5.09 21.92
CA PRO A 177 -9.81 -4.56 21.20
C PRO A 177 -11.13 -4.95 21.89
N PRO A 178 -12.13 -4.06 21.98
CA PRO A 178 -13.42 -4.37 22.59
C PRO A 178 -14.08 -5.64 22.06
N GLU A 179 -14.01 -5.86 20.74
CA GLU A 179 -14.57 -7.04 20.06
C GLU A 179 -13.86 -8.35 20.41
N LEU A 180 -12.58 -8.28 20.81
CA LEU A 180 -11.79 -9.45 21.19
C LEU A 180 -12.04 -9.86 22.64
N TYR A 181 -12.48 -8.93 23.49
CA TYR A 181 -12.65 -9.18 24.91
C TYR A 181 -13.88 -10.03 25.22
N GLY A 182 -13.70 -10.96 26.16
CA GLY A 182 -14.75 -11.66 26.88
C GLY A 182 -14.25 -12.05 28.27
N PRO A 183 -15.12 -12.42 29.23
CA PRO A 183 -14.71 -12.80 30.59
C PRO A 183 -13.71 -13.97 30.65
N ASP A 184 -13.67 -14.78 29.60
CA ASP A 184 -12.78 -15.93 29.38
C ASP A 184 -11.50 -15.58 28.60
N PHE A 185 -11.34 -14.32 28.17
CA PHE A 185 -10.15 -13.85 27.48
C PHE A 185 -8.95 -13.82 28.44
N ARG A 186 -7.98 -14.65 28.12
CA ARG A 186 -6.68 -14.75 28.79
C ARG A 186 -5.54 -14.64 27.80
N ILE A 187 -4.40 -14.19 28.31
CA ILE A 187 -3.11 -14.16 27.61
C ILE A 187 -2.13 -15.04 28.38
N GLU A 188 -1.49 -15.98 27.71
CA GLU A 188 -0.35 -16.72 28.26
C GLU A 188 0.93 -16.00 27.81
N LEU A 189 1.71 -15.53 28.77
CA LEU A 189 3.00 -14.91 28.53
C LEU A 189 4.10 -15.89 28.92
N GLU A 190 4.96 -16.24 27.98
CA GLU A 190 6.00 -17.25 28.16
C GLU A 190 7.38 -16.64 27.87
N TRP A 191 8.34 -16.87 28.76
CA TRP A 191 9.74 -16.62 28.49
C TRP A 191 10.33 -17.89 27.92
N ILE A 192 10.85 -17.81 26.70
CA ILE A 192 11.29 -18.98 25.95
C ILE A 192 12.75 -18.84 25.52
N SER A 193 13.43 -19.97 25.36
CA SER A 193 14.74 -19.99 24.70
C SER A 193 14.58 -19.67 23.21
N PRO A 194 15.50 -18.92 22.58
CA PRO A 194 15.51 -18.83 21.12
C PRO A 194 15.72 -20.23 20.54
N ASP A 195 14.93 -20.59 19.52
CA ASP A 195 15.17 -21.78 18.71
C ASP A 195 15.59 -21.38 17.30
N SER A 196 15.91 -22.37 16.47
CA SER A 196 16.31 -22.13 15.09
C SER A 196 15.23 -21.43 14.25
N GLN A 197 13.93 -21.60 14.54
CA GLN A 197 12.85 -20.96 13.78
C GLN A 197 12.74 -19.47 14.13
N LEU A 198 12.81 -19.14 15.42
CA LEU A 198 12.81 -17.76 15.89
C LEU A 198 14.11 -17.03 15.50
N ALA A 199 15.25 -17.71 15.56
CA ALA A 199 16.52 -17.16 15.10
C ALA A 199 16.56 -16.97 13.57
N ALA A 200 15.88 -17.83 12.80
CA ALA A 200 15.80 -17.71 11.35
C ALA A 200 15.05 -16.45 10.90
N PHE A 201 14.06 -16.01 11.69
CA PHE A 201 13.30 -14.79 11.46
C PHE A 201 14.20 -13.56 11.30
N ASP A 202 15.25 -13.46 12.12
CA ASP A 202 16.21 -12.35 12.06
C ASP A 202 17.29 -12.51 10.97
N SER A 203 17.46 -13.73 10.43
CA SER A 203 18.59 -14.07 9.53
C SER A 203 18.29 -13.89 8.03
N ASN A 204 17.02 -13.74 7.64
CA ASN A 204 16.67 -13.56 6.23
C ASN A 204 17.10 -12.16 5.76
N PRO A 205 17.92 -12.01 4.71
CA PRO A 205 18.39 -10.70 4.25
C PRO A 205 17.26 -9.77 3.81
N LEU A 206 16.15 -10.31 3.28
CA LEU A 206 14.96 -9.51 2.94
C LEU A 206 14.26 -8.97 4.18
N PHE A 207 14.48 -9.57 5.35
CA PHE A 207 13.91 -9.11 6.61
C PHE A 207 14.44 -7.74 7.03
N SER A 208 15.68 -7.42 6.63
CA SER A 208 16.24 -6.09 6.82
C SER A 208 15.35 -5.01 6.19
N MET A 209 14.60 -5.32 5.12
CA MET A 209 13.67 -4.39 4.48
C MET A 209 12.47 -4.05 5.37
N TRP A 210 12.17 -4.81 6.41
CA TRP A 210 11.10 -4.47 7.36
C TRP A 210 11.56 -3.49 8.44
N GLN A 211 12.87 -3.41 8.66
CA GLN A 211 13.46 -2.68 9.77
C GLN A 211 13.09 -1.19 9.70
N PRO A 212 12.63 -0.58 10.80
CA PRO A 212 12.12 0.79 10.74
C PRO A 212 13.13 1.86 10.35
N HIS A 213 14.41 1.60 10.54
CA HIS A 213 15.50 2.49 10.13
C HIS A 213 16.26 1.97 8.89
N TRP A 214 15.64 1.11 8.09
CA TRP A 214 16.27 0.55 6.91
C TRP A 214 16.64 1.66 5.91
N LYS A 215 17.95 1.78 5.65
CA LYS A 215 18.55 2.67 4.65
C LYS A 215 19.37 1.89 3.61
N GLY A 216 19.32 0.55 3.67
CA GLY A 216 20.17 -0.34 2.90
C GLY A 216 19.67 -0.59 1.48
N LYS A 217 20.48 -1.31 0.70
CA LYS A 217 20.07 -1.94 -0.55
C LYS A 217 20.12 -3.44 -0.37
N VAL A 218 19.10 -4.14 -0.86
CA VAL A 218 19.16 -5.59 -1.06
C VAL A 218 19.60 -5.81 -2.51
N ASP A 219 20.52 -6.75 -2.73
CA ASP A 219 21.00 -7.08 -4.07
C ASP A 219 19.89 -7.64 -4.97
N ALA A 220 20.09 -7.52 -6.28
CA ALA A 220 19.07 -7.90 -7.25
C ALA A 220 18.74 -9.40 -7.21
N ALA A 221 19.75 -10.25 -7.02
CA ALA A 221 19.55 -11.70 -6.99
C ALA A 221 18.70 -12.12 -5.79
N THR A 222 18.96 -11.54 -4.62
CA THR A 222 18.13 -11.76 -3.41
C THR A 222 16.69 -11.31 -3.63
N ILE A 223 16.46 -10.18 -4.31
CA ILE A 223 15.08 -9.75 -4.62
C ILE A 223 14.43 -10.71 -5.61
N GLU A 224 15.15 -11.23 -6.60
CA GLU A 224 14.61 -12.14 -7.64
C GLU A 224 14.46 -13.60 -7.15
N ASP A 225 15.09 -13.98 -6.05
CA ASP A 225 15.05 -15.33 -5.47
C ASP A 225 13.68 -15.66 -4.84
N THR A 226 12.97 -16.61 -5.45
CA THR A 226 11.65 -17.06 -4.97
C THR A 226 11.70 -17.85 -3.67
N GLY A 227 12.80 -18.56 -3.40
CA GLY A 227 13.02 -19.29 -2.15
C GLY A 227 13.23 -18.35 -0.97
N LEU A 228 14.02 -17.28 -1.16
CA LEU A 228 14.20 -16.25 -0.12
C LEU A 228 12.91 -15.47 0.15
N ARG A 229 12.11 -15.22 -0.89
CA ARG A 229 10.76 -14.64 -0.74
C ARG A 229 9.82 -15.53 0.06
N ALA A 230 9.86 -16.86 -0.15
CA ALA A 230 9.10 -17.80 0.69
C ALA A 230 9.56 -17.75 2.17
N GLY A 231 10.83 -17.39 2.40
CA GLY A 231 11.36 -17.12 3.74
C GLY A 231 10.85 -15.84 4.41
N LEU A 232 10.08 -14.99 3.73
CA LEU A 232 9.40 -13.81 4.32
C LEU A 232 8.09 -14.18 5.03
N GLU A 233 7.62 -15.41 4.85
CA GLU A 233 6.38 -15.86 5.47
C GLU A 233 6.53 -15.93 6.99
N TYR A 234 5.66 -15.20 7.69
CA TYR A 234 5.43 -15.35 9.10
C TYR A 234 5.00 -16.78 9.39
N ARG A 235 5.73 -17.38 10.34
CA ARG A 235 5.40 -18.68 10.92
C ARG A 235 4.76 -18.46 12.28
N ASP A 236 3.88 -19.38 12.65
CA ASP A 236 3.26 -19.40 13.96
C ASP A 236 4.29 -19.78 15.06
N PRO A 237 4.65 -18.86 15.97
CA PRO A 237 5.64 -19.10 17.02
C PRO A 237 5.20 -20.14 18.04
N CYS A 238 3.91 -20.48 18.10
CA CYS A 238 3.41 -21.54 18.96
C CYS A 238 3.76 -22.94 18.44
N ASN A 239 4.20 -23.06 17.18
CA ASN A 239 4.73 -24.31 16.61
C ASN A 239 6.24 -24.45 16.78
N SER A 240 6.91 -23.46 17.39
CA SER A 240 8.35 -23.53 17.67
C SER A 240 8.67 -24.58 18.74
N HIS A 241 9.88 -25.15 18.68
CA HIS A 241 10.36 -26.13 19.65
C HIS A 241 11.13 -25.49 20.81
N SER A 242 10.93 -24.18 21.02
CA SER A 242 11.54 -23.43 22.11
C SER A 242 11.16 -23.98 23.48
N ARG A 243 12.15 -24.11 24.37
CA ARG A 243 11.94 -24.48 25.76
C ARG A 243 11.31 -23.30 26.51
N ILE A 244 10.20 -23.55 27.20
CA ILE A 244 9.60 -22.60 28.14
C ILE A 244 10.46 -22.56 29.40
N LEU A 245 10.94 -21.36 29.74
CA LEU A 245 11.77 -21.08 30.90
C LEU A 245 10.92 -20.62 32.08
N ASP A 246 9.91 -19.81 31.78
CA ASP A 246 8.93 -19.30 32.73
C ASP A 246 7.62 -18.98 31.98
N SER A 247 6.51 -18.94 32.70
CA SER A 247 5.21 -18.62 32.12
C SER A 247 4.27 -18.01 33.15
N GLN A 248 3.46 -17.05 32.71
CA GLN A 248 2.37 -16.49 33.49
C GLN A 248 1.08 -16.44 32.66
N THR A 249 -0.06 -16.71 33.30
CA THR A 249 -1.37 -16.52 32.69
C THR A 249 -1.97 -15.22 33.22
N LEU A 250 -2.37 -14.36 32.30
CA LEU A 250 -2.91 -13.04 32.58
C LEU A 250 -4.40 -13.00 32.27
N GLN A 251 -5.18 -12.51 33.23
CA GLN A 251 -6.60 -12.23 33.08
C GLN A 251 -6.83 -10.72 33.21
N PHE A 252 -7.80 -10.20 32.46
CA PHE A 252 -8.08 -8.78 32.41
C PHE A 252 -9.55 -8.52 32.74
N SER A 253 -9.81 -7.42 33.44
CA SER A 253 -11.17 -7.02 33.85
C SER A 253 -11.98 -6.34 32.74
N GLY A 254 -11.38 -6.05 31.58
CA GLY A 254 -12.03 -5.35 30.49
C GLY A 254 -11.09 -5.06 29.31
N PRO A 255 -11.63 -4.52 28.20
CA PRO A 255 -10.86 -4.14 27.02
C PRO A 255 -9.99 -2.89 27.26
N GLY A 256 -9.33 -2.41 26.20
CA GLY A 256 -8.52 -1.19 26.18
C GLY A 256 -7.03 -1.42 26.43
N TRP A 257 -6.29 -0.33 26.59
CA TRP A 257 -4.84 -0.36 26.83
C TRP A 257 -4.51 -1.00 28.20
N LYS A 258 -3.55 -1.94 28.18
CA LYS A 258 -3.01 -2.66 29.32
C LYS A 258 -1.50 -2.50 29.37
N HIS A 259 -0.97 -2.58 30.59
CA HIS A 259 0.45 -2.64 30.86
C HIS A 259 0.73 -3.88 31.70
N VAL A 260 1.73 -4.66 31.32
CA VAL A 260 2.13 -5.87 32.04
C VAL A 260 3.63 -5.82 32.28
N ASN A 261 4.06 -6.11 33.49
CA ASN A 261 5.48 -6.19 33.82
C ASN A 261 6.11 -7.43 33.18
N THR A 262 7.22 -7.24 32.46
CA THR A 262 7.96 -8.30 31.76
C THR A 262 9.37 -8.51 32.31
N LYS A 263 9.65 -7.99 33.51
CA LYS A 263 10.94 -8.17 34.19
C LYS A 263 11.21 -9.66 34.43
N SER A 264 12.31 -10.11 33.86
CA SER A 264 12.97 -11.38 34.17
C SER A 264 14.46 -11.13 34.38
N ASP A 265 15.12 -11.95 35.19
CA ASP A 265 16.56 -11.85 35.44
C ASP A 265 17.41 -12.28 34.22
N ASN A 266 16.78 -12.94 33.23
CA ASN A 266 17.48 -13.47 32.07
C ASN A 266 17.36 -12.53 30.85
N ARG A 267 18.49 -11.95 30.43
CA ARG A 267 18.55 -10.95 29.34
C ARG A 267 18.49 -11.53 27.93
N HIS A 268 18.69 -12.84 27.76
CA HIS A 268 18.77 -13.49 26.44
C HIS A 268 17.53 -14.33 26.09
N THR A 269 16.37 -14.00 26.68
CA THR A 269 15.12 -14.72 26.46
C THR A 269 14.25 -14.03 25.41
N TRP A 270 13.47 -14.81 24.68
CA TRP A 270 12.36 -14.31 23.89
C TRP A 270 11.10 -14.29 24.75
N LEU A 271 10.20 -13.37 24.44
CA LEU A 271 8.86 -13.33 25.01
C LEU A 271 7.88 -13.85 23.96
N ARG A 272 7.06 -14.84 24.32
CA ARG A 272 5.98 -15.36 23.50
C ARG A 272 4.64 -15.04 24.16
N ILE A 273 3.71 -14.53 23.36
CA ILE A 273 2.35 -14.19 23.77
C ILE A 273 1.42 -15.17 23.05
N ARG A 274 0.60 -15.88 23.81
CA ARG A 274 -0.45 -16.75 23.28
C ARG A 274 -1.80 -16.20 23.71
N LEU A 275 -2.65 -15.90 22.74
CA LEU A 275 -4.00 -15.43 23.00
C LEU A 275 -4.92 -16.64 23.11
N SER A 276 -5.86 -16.61 24.05
CA SER A 276 -6.94 -17.60 24.12
C SER A 276 -7.97 -17.46 23.01
N HIS A 277 -8.11 -16.26 22.47
CA HIS A 277 -9.08 -15.93 21.43
C HIS A 277 -8.47 -14.99 20.40
N VAL A 278 -9.04 -15.01 19.20
CA VAL A 278 -8.74 -14.10 18.09
C VAL A 278 -10.05 -13.67 17.42
N MET A 279 -10.02 -12.55 16.71
CA MET A 279 -11.06 -12.20 15.75
C MET A 279 -10.74 -12.88 14.42
N TYR A 280 -11.59 -13.81 13.99
CA TYR A 280 -11.44 -14.52 12.72
C TYR A 280 -12.78 -14.53 11.98
N ASP A 281 -12.76 -14.15 10.71
CA ASP A 281 -13.96 -13.95 9.89
C ASP A 281 -15.02 -13.05 10.57
N GLY A 282 -14.56 -11.98 11.23
CA GLY A 282 -15.41 -11.00 11.89
C GLY A 282 -16.02 -11.47 13.21
N GLN A 283 -15.65 -12.65 13.71
CA GLN A 283 -16.18 -13.22 14.95
C GLN A 283 -15.07 -13.54 15.94
N ARG A 284 -15.39 -13.44 17.24
CA ARG A 284 -14.50 -13.86 18.31
C ARG A 284 -14.49 -15.38 18.40
N GLN A 285 -13.35 -16.01 18.16
CA GLN A 285 -13.18 -17.46 18.17
C GLN A 285 -12.07 -17.85 19.14
N VAL A 286 -12.13 -19.07 19.68
CA VAL A 286 -11.02 -19.66 20.44
C VAL A 286 -9.84 -19.80 19.49
N ALA A 287 -8.66 -19.38 19.93
CA ALA A 287 -7.45 -19.46 19.13
C ALA A 287 -6.94 -20.91 19.08
N ASP A 288 -6.83 -21.46 17.87
CA ASP A 288 -6.35 -22.81 17.61
C ASP A 288 -5.46 -22.85 16.35
N PRO A 289 -4.81 -23.97 16.01
CA PRO A 289 -3.91 -24.03 14.85
C PRO A 289 -4.53 -23.64 13.50
N SER A 290 -5.85 -23.65 13.35
CA SER A 290 -6.54 -23.30 12.10
C SER A 290 -6.75 -21.79 11.92
N ASN A 291 -6.90 -21.03 13.01
CA ASN A 291 -7.20 -19.60 12.95
C ASN A 291 -6.13 -18.71 13.60
N ARG A 292 -5.21 -19.26 14.40
CA ARG A 292 -4.30 -18.48 15.24
C ARG A 292 -3.33 -17.62 14.45
N LEU A 293 -2.83 -18.06 13.30
CA LEU A 293 -1.88 -17.28 12.50
C LEU A 293 -2.53 -16.06 11.82
N TYR A 294 -3.77 -16.20 11.34
CA TYR A 294 -4.48 -15.17 10.57
C TYR A 294 -5.72 -14.61 11.27
N GLY A 295 -5.84 -14.86 12.58
CA GLY A 295 -6.83 -14.23 13.44
C GLY A 295 -6.26 -12.95 14.03
N GLU A 296 -7.04 -11.88 14.02
CA GLU A 296 -6.64 -10.60 14.58
C GLU A 296 -6.72 -10.61 16.11
N GLY A 297 -5.58 -10.38 16.75
CA GLY A 297 -5.40 -10.40 18.19
C GLY A 297 -5.33 -9.02 18.84
N ILE A 298 -4.52 -8.92 19.90
CA ILE A 298 -4.24 -7.65 20.59
C ILE A 298 -3.55 -6.66 19.65
N ARG A 299 -3.64 -5.37 19.95
CA ARG A 299 -3.00 -4.31 19.17
C ARG A 299 -1.75 -3.79 19.88
N MET A 300 -0.63 -3.75 19.16
CA MET A 300 0.64 -3.24 19.66
C MET A 300 0.74 -1.71 19.47
N PRO A 301 1.51 -1.01 20.32
CA PRO A 301 1.88 0.38 20.09
C PRO A 301 2.52 0.56 18.71
N GLY A 302 2.24 1.68 18.03
CA GLY A 302 2.70 1.89 16.65
C GLY A 302 4.21 1.88 16.47
N GLN A 303 4.98 2.15 17.54
CA GLN A 303 6.45 2.18 17.56
C GLN A 303 7.04 1.14 18.53
N PHE A 304 6.33 0.05 18.78
CA PHE A 304 6.76 -0.98 19.73
C PHE A 304 8.20 -1.46 19.44
N GLY A 305 9.03 -1.59 20.48
CA GLY A 305 10.43 -2.03 20.37
C GLY A 305 11.41 -1.01 19.79
N LEU A 306 11.01 0.23 19.52
CA LEU A 306 11.90 1.26 19.00
C LEU A 306 12.49 2.15 20.10
N LYS A 307 13.78 2.47 19.95
CA LYS A 307 14.47 3.47 20.79
C LYS A 307 14.21 4.90 20.34
N SER A 308 13.88 5.10 19.07
CA SER A 308 13.58 6.40 18.46
C SER A 308 12.62 6.24 17.29
N ALA A 309 11.86 7.30 17.03
CA ALA A 309 10.93 7.34 15.91
C ALA A 309 11.66 7.18 14.57
N PRO A 310 11.10 6.38 13.64
CA PRO A 310 11.71 6.18 12.34
C PRO A 310 11.48 7.38 11.41
N GLU A 311 12.53 7.79 10.70
CA GLU A 311 12.49 8.87 9.72
C GLU A 311 12.01 8.36 8.34
N ASN A 312 11.39 9.24 7.54
CA ASN A 312 11.05 9.01 6.13
C ASN A 312 10.20 7.75 5.82
N GLN A 313 9.35 7.32 6.75
CA GLN A 313 8.55 6.09 6.61
C GLN A 313 7.40 6.16 5.61
N VAL A 314 7.00 7.35 5.16
CA VAL A 314 5.82 7.54 4.30
C VAL A 314 5.96 6.80 2.97
N GLN A 315 7.19 6.59 2.49
CA GLN A 315 7.48 5.90 1.23
C GLN A 315 7.87 4.42 1.43
N HIS A 316 7.93 3.94 2.67
CA HIS A 316 8.39 2.58 2.96
C HIS A 316 7.21 1.65 3.25
N ARG A 317 6.97 0.71 2.34
CA ARG A 317 5.94 -0.33 2.54
C ARG A 317 6.58 -1.57 3.17
N ARG A 318 5.94 -2.05 4.23
CA ARG A 318 6.22 -3.32 4.90
C ARG A 318 5.23 -4.38 4.46
N TRP A 319 5.60 -5.66 4.59
CA TRP A 319 4.63 -6.75 4.46
C TRP A 319 3.98 -7.07 5.80
N PHE A 320 2.68 -7.27 5.77
CA PHE A 320 1.86 -7.58 6.93
C PHE A 320 1.17 -8.94 6.75
N LEU A 321 0.56 -9.45 7.81
CA LEU A 321 -0.20 -10.71 7.77
C LEU A 321 -1.30 -10.69 6.71
N GLU A 322 -1.91 -9.53 6.46
CA GLU A 322 -2.89 -9.38 5.39
C GLU A 322 -2.31 -9.64 3.99
N ASP A 323 -1.06 -9.26 3.71
CA ASP A 323 -0.40 -9.54 2.42
C ASP A 323 -0.14 -11.06 2.28
N GLN A 324 0.33 -11.71 3.35
CA GLN A 324 0.66 -13.14 3.34
C GLN A 324 -0.59 -14.02 3.32
N ARG A 325 -1.62 -13.67 4.09
CA ARG A 325 -2.89 -14.42 4.14
C ARG A 325 -3.48 -14.58 2.74
N LEU A 326 -3.44 -13.51 1.94
CA LEU A 326 -3.95 -13.54 0.56
C LEU A 326 -3.17 -14.53 -0.33
N LEU A 327 -1.86 -14.65 -0.16
CA LEU A 327 -1.03 -15.62 -0.89
C LEU A 327 -1.38 -17.08 -0.58
N HIS A 328 -1.88 -17.37 0.61
CA HIS A 328 -2.20 -18.73 1.05
C HIS A 328 -3.64 -19.15 0.71
N LEU A 329 -4.45 -18.24 0.16
CA LEU A 329 -5.77 -18.58 -0.33
C LEU A 329 -5.66 -19.25 -1.71
N ASN A 330 -6.28 -20.42 -1.85
CA ASN A 330 -6.60 -20.93 -3.19
C ASN A 330 -7.60 -19.99 -3.89
N ASP A 331 -7.74 -20.12 -5.21
CA ASP A 331 -8.59 -19.21 -6.02
C ASP A 331 -10.03 -19.14 -5.51
N GLY A 332 -10.62 -20.28 -5.14
CA GLY A 332 -11.99 -20.33 -4.63
C GLY A 332 -12.17 -19.59 -3.31
N ASP A 333 -11.23 -19.76 -2.38
CA ASP A 333 -11.28 -19.09 -1.08
C ASP A 333 -10.88 -17.61 -1.19
N TYR A 334 -10.01 -17.24 -2.13
CA TYR A 334 -9.74 -15.84 -2.47
C TYR A 334 -11.00 -15.15 -2.97
N ILE A 335 -11.74 -15.75 -3.91
CA ILE A 335 -12.99 -15.16 -4.44
C ILE A 335 -14.02 -14.98 -3.32
N LYS A 336 -14.16 -15.95 -2.42
CA LYS A 336 -15.05 -15.82 -1.24
C LYS A 336 -14.59 -14.71 -0.30
N ASP A 337 -13.29 -14.64 0.00
CA ASP A 337 -12.70 -13.58 0.82
C ASP A 337 -12.90 -12.20 0.19
N TYR A 338 -12.59 -12.08 -1.09
CA TYR A 338 -12.76 -10.86 -1.88
C TYR A 338 -14.22 -10.38 -1.86
N SER A 339 -15.16 -11.29 -2.11
CA SER A 339 -16.60 -10.97 -2.10
C SER A 339 -17.04 -10.48 -0.72
N ARG A 340 -16.57 -11.09 0.37
CA ARG A 340 -16.90 -10.63 1.73
C ARG A 340 -16.29 -9.28 2.09
N ARG A 341 -15.04 -9.03 1.68
CA ARG A 341 -14.31 -7.81 2.07
C ARG A 341 -14.59 -6.61 1.17
N ILE A 342 -14.68 -6.84 -0.13
CA ILE A 342 -14.72 -5.78 -1.16
C ILE A 342 -16.15 -5.56 -1.65
N SER A 343 -16.92 -6.63 -1.85
CA SER A 343 -18.27 -6.56 -2.42
C SER A 343 -19.35 -7.30 -1.62
N PRO A 344 -19.48 -7.06 -0.29
CA PRO A 344 -20.55 -7.67 0.49
C PRO A 344 -21.92 -7.13 0.04
N ASP A 345 -23.00 -7.89 0.24
CA ASP A 345 -24.35 -7.50 -0.19
C ASP A 345 -24.80 -6.13 0.33
N ASP A 346 -24.33 -5.75 1.51
CA ASP A 346 -24.65 -4.49 2.18
C ASP A 346 -23.58 -3.41 2.00
N TRP A 347 -22.69 -3.52 1.00
CA TRP A 347 -21.55 -2.60 0.76
C TRP A 347 -21.91 -1.11 0.81
N ARG A 348 -23.15 -0.73 0.45
CA ARG A 348 -23.63 0.66 0.52
C ARG A 348 -23.67 1.23 1.93
N LYS A 349 -23.70 0.38 2.96
CA LYS A 349 -23.64 0.76 4.38
C LYS A 349 -22.21 0.97 4.87
N HIS A 350 -21.22 0.63 4.05
CA HIS A 350 -19.80 0.70 4.38
C HIS A 350 -19.13 1.76 3.50
N PRO A 351 -18.97 3.02 3.98
CA PRO A 351 -18.49 4.13 3.15
C PRO A 351 -17.16 3.85 2.41
N ALA A 352 -16.26 3.06 3.01
CA ALA A 352 -15.00 2.67 2.40
C ALA A 352 -15.15 1.73 1.19
N LEU A 353 -16.26 1.00 1.09
CA LEU A 353 -16.52 0.04 0.01
C LEU A 353 -17.36 0.64 -1.14
N VAL A 354 -17.95 1.82 -0.94
CA VAL A 354 -18.82 2.46 -1.93
C VAL A 354 -18.07 2.68 -3.24
N ALA A 355 -16.92 3.33 -3.20
CA ALA A 355 -16.13 3.63 -4.40
C ALA A 355 -15.70 2.36 -5.16
N PHE A 356 -15.31 1.29 -4.46
CA PHE A 356 -14.93 0.02 -5.11
C PHE A 356 -16.09 -0.62 -5.86
N ASN A 357 -17.28 -0.65 -5.26
CA ASN A 357 -18.44 -1.28 -5.89
C ASN A 357 -19.07 -0.41 -6.98
N GLU A 358 -19.04 0.92 -6.84
CA GLU A 358 -19.42 1.83 -7.93
C GLU A 358 -18.50 1.67 -9.15
N LEU A 359 -17.19 1.59 -8.92
CA LEU A 359 -16.21 1.30 -9.96
C LEU A 359 -16.48 -0.05 -10.65
N ARG A 360 -16.73 -1.11 -9.86
CA ARG A 360 -17.10 -2.43 -10.38
C ARG A 360 -18.35 -2.39 -11.24
N ILE A 361 -19.38 -1.65 -10.82
CA ILE A 361 -20.60 -1.43 -11.61
C ILE A 361 -20.21 -0.76 -12.92
N SER A 362 -19.49 0.37 -12.91
CA SER A 362 -19.05 1.06 -14.13
C SER A 362 -18.30 0.15 -15.10
N ARG A 363 -17.38 -0.69 -14.59
CA ARG A 363 -16.61 -1.67 -15.39
C ARG A 363 -17.52 -2.64 -16.15
N SER A 364 -18.57 -3.14 -15.50
CA SER A 364 -19.51 -4.08 -16.13
C SER A 364 -20.29 -3.50 -17.33
N TYR A 365 -20.28 -2.17 -17.51
CA TYR A 365 -20.91 -1.51 -18.66
C TYR A 365 -19.94 -1.20 -19.79
N LEU A 366 -18.63 -1.29 -19.57
CA LEU A 366 -17.63 -1.00 -20.61
C LEU A 366 -17.81 -1.81 -21.89
N PRO A 367 -18.20 -3.11 -21.86
CA PRO A 367 -18.48 -3.88 -23.08
C PRO A 367 -19.53 -3.25 -24.02
N TRP A 368 -20.42 -2.41 -23.48
CA TRP A 368 -21.50 -1.76 -24.22
C TRP A 368 -21.19 -0.31 -24.57
N LYS A 369 -19.97 0.15 -24.31
CA LYS A 369 -19.54 1.52 -24.56
C LYS A 369 -18.51 1.54 -25.68
N LYS A 370 -18.57 2.61 -26.48
CA LYS A 370 -17.48 2.98 -27.37
C LYS A 370 -16.42 3.70 -26.54
N PHE A 371 -15.15 3.36 -26.75
CA PHE A 371 -14.06 4.11 -26.15
C PHE A 371 -13.95 5.50 -26.79
N GLU A 372 -13.88 6.52 -25.95
CA GLU A 372 -13.55 7.89 -26.33
C GLU A 372 -12.56 8.46 -25.32
N PRO A 373 -11.43 9.04 -25.74
CA PRO A 373 -10.45 9.57 -24.81
C PRO A 373 -11.06 10.76 -24.06
N ILE A 374 -11.24 10.61 -22.75
CA ILE A 374 -11.67 11.68 -21.86
C ILE A 374 -10.56 12.72 -21.65
N TYR A 375 -10.85 13.78 -20.90
CA TYR A 375 -9.91 14.88 -20.67
C TYR A 375 -8.55 14.40 -20.12
N GLU A 376 -8.54 13.60 -19.05
CA GLU A 376 -7.32 13.01 -18.47
C GLU A 376 -6.52 12.18 -19.48
N MET A 377 -7.21 11.41 -20.32
CA MET A 377 -6.53 10.58 -21.32
C MET A 377 -5.93 11.41 -22.45
N ARG A 378 -6.58 12.53 -22.82
CA ARG A 378 -5.99 13.50 -23.75
C ARG A 378 -4.75 14.17 -23.17
N ARG A 379 -4.69 14.34 -21.84
CA ARG A 379 -3.49 14.89 -21.19
C ARG A 379 -2.24 14.04 -21.39
N MET A 380 -2.40 12.75 -21.67
CA MET A 380 -1.28 11.87 -22.05
C MET A 380 -0.57 12.33 -23.33
N GLU A 381 -1.27 13.00 -24.24
CA GLU A 381 -0.67 13.58 -25.45
C GLU A 381 0.22 14.79 -25.12
N ASP A 382 -0.19 15.63 -24.17
CA ASP A 382 0.62 16.75 -23.68
C ASP A 382 1.89 16.24 -22.99
N LEU A 383 1.73 15.21 -22.15
CA LEU A 383 2.85 14.55 -21.47
C LEU A 383 3.84 13.94 -22.47
N ARG A 384 3.34 13.39 -23.58
CA ARG A 384 4.19 12.96 -24.69
C ARG A 384 4.97 14.12 -25.29
N ALA A 385 4.33 15.24 -25.58
CA ALA A 385 5.02 16.37 -26.17
C ALA A 385 6.12 16.91 -25.23
N ILE A 386 5.85 16.85 -23.91
CA ILE A 386 6.74 17.32 -22.84
C ILE A 386 7.96 16.40 -22.64
N PHE A 387 7.77 15.08 -22.63
CA PHE A 387 8.80 14.10 -22.26
C PHE A 387 9.31 13.26 -23.43
N GLN A 388 8.60 13.25 -24.55
CA GLN A 388 8.96 12.56 -25.79
C GLN A 388 9.29 11.08 -25.53
N ASP A 389 10.36 10.58 -26.15
CA ASP A 389 10.85 9.20 -26.03
C ASP A 389 11.35 8.85 -24.61
N ARG A 390 11.29 9.77 -23.64
CA ARG A 390 11.62 9.49 -22.23
C ARG A 390 10.43 9.01 -21.41
N LEU A 391 9.20 9.14 -21.91
CA LEU A 391 8.01 8.67 -21.19
C LEU A 391 7.76 7.19 -21.47
N LEU A 392 7.74 6.39 -20.41
CA LEU A 392 7.32 4.99 -20.42
C LEU A 392 6.01 4.85 -19.66
N LEU A 393 4.96 4.50 -20.37
CA LEU A 393 3.66 4.10 -19.85
C LEU A 393 3.65 2.60 -19.60
N ILE A 394 3.16 2.21 -18.44
CA ILE A 394 2.97 0.81 -18.08
C ILE A 394 1.51 0.63 -17.68
N TYR A 395 0.74 -0.11 -18.47
CA TYR A 395 -0.61 -0.49 -18.05
C TYR A 395 -0.48 -1.60 -17.00
N ASN A 396 -0.73 -1.23 -15.75
CA ASN A 396 -0.48 -2.08 -14.61
C ASN A 396 -1.48 -3.24 -14.52
N PRO A 397 -1.08 -4.34 -13.83
CA PRO A 397 -1.99 -5.44 -13.53
C PRO A 397 -3.29 -4.99 -12.87
N GLU A 398 -4.39 -5.63 -13.26
CA GLU A 398 -5.70 -5.53 -12.63
C GLU A 398 -6.05 -6.87 -11.96
N ASN A 399 -6.81 -6.85 -10.87
CA ASN A 399 -7.18 -8.08 -10.18
C ASN A 399 -8.01 -9.00 -11.13
N PRO A 400 -7.62 -10.28 -11.30
CA PRO A 400 -8.38 -11.26 -12.10
C PRO A 400 -9.84 -11.48 -11.68
N VAL A 401 -10.26 -11.04 -10.49
CA VAL A 401 -11.69 -11.03 -10.09
C VAL A 401 -12.48 -9.90 -10.77
N GLU A 402 -11.80 -8.83 -11.16
CA GLU A 402 -12.38 -7.61 -11.74
C GLU A 402 -12.15 -7.51 -13.25
N LEU A 403 -10.99 -7.97 -13.72
CA LEU A 403 -10.59 -7.89 -15.12
C LEU A 403 -11.62 -8.52 -16.09
N PRO A 404 -12.22 -9.70 -15.83
CA PRO A 404 -13.21 -10.31 -16.74
C PRO A 404 -14.49 -9.50 -16.94
N LEU A 405 -14.74 -8.46 -16.13
CA LEU A 405 -15.91 -7.59 -16.32
C LEU A 405 -15.83 -6.76 -17.61
N TYR A 406 -14.62 -6.57 -18.16
CA TYR A 406 -14.41 -5.73 -19.34
C TYR A 406 -13.22 -6.16 -20.22
N SER A 407 -12.46 -7.20 -19.88
CA SER A 407 -11.26 -7.60 -20.64
C SER A 407 -11.54 -7.93 -22.10
N ASP A 408 -12.70 -8.54 -22.37
CA ASP A 408 -13.07 -9.00 -23.73
C ASP A 408 -13.85 -7.94 -24.49
N SER A 409 -13.81 -6.68 -24.03
CA SER A 409 -14.55 -5.58 -24.65
C SER A 409 -13.74 -4.86 -25.73
N GLN A 410 -14.44 -4.44 -26.79
CA GLN A 410 -13.89 -3.49 -27.76
C GLN A 410 -13.42 -2.18 -27.09
N TYR A 411 -14.04 -1.80 -25.97
CA TYR A 411 -13.64 -0.63 -25.19
C TYR A 411 -12.19 -0.75 -24.71
N LEU A 412 -11.81 -1.90 -24.14
CA LEU A 412 -10.45 -2.13 -23.67
C LEU A 412 -9.48 -2.19 -24.86
N ASP A 413 -9.82 -2.89 -25.93
CA ASP A 413 -8.99 -2.97 -27.14
C ASP A 413 -8.71 -1.58 -27.73
N ASP A 414 -9.73 -0.73 -27.83
CA ASP A 414 -9.62 0.63 -28.32
C ASP A 414 -8.79 1.52 -27.37
N PHE A 415 -8.92 1.32 -26.05
CA PHE A 415 -8.12 2.02 -25.05
C PHE A 415 -6.63 1.64 -25.12
N LEU A 416 -6.31 0.34 -25.16
CA LEU A 416 -4.93 -0.13 -25.30
C LEU A 416 -4.33 0.34 -26.63
N SER A 417 -5.13 0.30 -27.70
CA SER A 417 -4.74 0.86 -29.01
C SER A 417 -4.49 2.37 -28.94
N TYR A 418 -5.29 3.11 -28.17
CA TYR A 418 -5.07 4.53 -27.93
C TYR A 418 -3.74 4.77 -27.20
N LEU A 419 -3.48 4.09 -26.07
CA LEU A 419 -2.23 4.24 -25.33
C LEU A 419 -1.00 3.86 -26.17
N SER A 420 -1.07 2.74 -26.90
CA SER A 420 0.00 2.28 -27.76
C SER A 420 0.29 3.27 -28.90
N ARG A 421 -0.74 3.89 -29.51
CA ARG A 421 -0.53 4.93 -30.54
C ARG A 421 0.00 6.22 -29.95
N THR A 422 -0.47 6.60 -28.75
CA THR A 422 0.05 7.75 -28.04
C THR A 422 1.52 7.53 -27.72
N GLN A 423 1.94 6.35 -27.27
CA GLN A 423 3.34 6.07 -26.90
C GLN A 423 3.91 4.84 -27.61
N SER A 424 4.08 4.91 -28.93
CA SER A 424 4.50 3.76 -29.74
C SER A 424 5.84 3.15 -29.33
N ARG A 425 6.73 3.94 -28.71
CA ARG A 425 8.03 3.48 -28.17
C ARG A 425 8.04 3.21 -26.67
N GLY A 426 7.03 3.69 -25.95
CA GLY A 426 7.00 3.74 -24.48
C GLY A 426 5.68 3.26 -23.91
N PHE A 427 5.13 2.18 -24.43
CA PHE A 427 3.95 1.53 -23.85
C PHE A 427 4.25 0.05 -23.60
N VAL A 428 3.96 -0.41 -22.39
CA VAL A 428 4.04 -1.81 -21.97
C VAL A 428 2.75 -2.19 -21.29
N ASP A 429 2.22 -3.36 -21.65
CA ASP A 429 0.99 -3.88 -21.10
C ASP A 429 1.26 -5.06 -20.16
N PHE A 430 0.86 -4.92 -18.89
CA PHE A 430 0.95 -5.93 -17.84
C PHE A 430 -0.41 -6.21 -17.17
N HIS A 431 -1.55 -5.88 -17.79
CA HIS A 431 -2.84 -5.92 -17.09
C HIS A 431 -3.25 -7.31 -16.58
N ASN A 432 -2.70 -8.38 -17.15
CA ASN A 432 -3.00 -9.78 -16.78
C ASN A 432 -1.77 -10.55 -16.26
N ASP A 433 -0.77 -9.84 -15.72
CA ASP A 433 0.57 -10.41 -15.49
C ASP A 433 0.76 -11.16 -14.16
N VAL A 434 -0.20 -11.08 -13.24
CA VAL A 434 -0.10 -11.64 -11.88
C VAL A 434 -1.43 -12.24 -11.41
N PRO A 435 -1.38 -13.28 -10.56
CA PRO A 435 -2.59 -13.94 -10.05
C PRO A 435 -3.31 -13.09 -9.00
N MET A 436 -4.56 -13.44 -8.69
CA MET A 436 -5.44 -12.65 -7.81
C MET A 436 -4.91 -12.46 -6.38
N GLN A 437 -4.19 -13.44 -5.86
CA GLN A 437 -3.57 -13.40 -4.52
C GLN A 437 -2.55 -12.27 -4.37
N TYR A 438 -2.08 -11.70 -5.49
CA TYR A 438 -1.08 -10.64 -5.51
C TYR A 438 -1.74 -9.25 -5.38
N PHE A 439 -3.06 -9.19 -5.21
CA PHE A 439 -3.83 -7.97 -5.04
C PHE A 439 -4.51 -7.90 -3.68
N ALA A 440 -4.43 -6.73 -3.05
CA ALA A 440 -5.13 -6.43 -1.80
C ALA A 440 -6.62 -6.06 -2.04
N ASP A 441 -6.90 -5.44 -3.19
CA ASP A 441 -8.21 -4.91 -3.58
C ASP A 441 -8.38 -4.99 -5.13
N PRO A 442 -9.33 -4.29 -5.78
CA PRO A 442 -9.49 -4.33 -7.24
C PRO A 442 -8.22 -4.07 -8.07
N HIS A 443 -7.32 -3.18 -7.65
CA HIS A 443 -6.19 -2.75 -8.48
C HIS A 443 -4.88 -2.50 -7.73
N HIS A 444 -4.89 -2.46 -6.39
CA HIS A 444 -3.67 -2.33 -5.61
C HIS A 444 -3.02 -3.69 -5.37
N LEU A 445 -1.76 -3.79 -5.78
CA LEU A 445 -0.92 -4.95 -5.47
C LEU A 445 -0.65 -5.06 -3.96
N SER A 446 -0.60 -6.28 -3.46
CA SER A 446 -0.03 -6.62 -2.14
C SER A 446 1.47 -6.34 -2.14
N TYR A 447 2.11 -6.40 -0.98
CA TYR A 447 3.57 -6.29 -0.91
C TYR A 447 4.27 -7.33 -1.80
N PHE A 448 3.81 -8.57 -1.73
CA PHE A 448 4.35 -9.66 -2.55
C PHE A 448 4.02 -9.49 -4.03
N GLY A 449 2.86 -8.93 -4.36
CA GLY A 449 2.53 -8.51 -5.72
C GLY A 449 3.54 -7.50 -6.28
N MET A 450 3.88 -6.48 -5.48
CA MET A 450 4.91 -5.51 -5.87
C MET A 450 6.30 -6.13 -6.00
N LEU A 451 6.70 -7.04 -5.11
CA LEU A 451 7.98 -7.76 -5.23
C LEU A 451 8.05 -8.60 -6.51
N ALA A 452 6.94 -9.20 -6.92
CA ALA A 452 6.88 -9.97 -8.16
C ALA A 452 6.90 -9.10 -9.42
N MET A 453 6.29 -7.91 -9.35
CA MET A 453 6.29 -6.96 -10.46
C MET A 453 7.61 -6.19 -10.59
N ALA A 454 8.40 -6.03 -9.51
CA ALA A 454 9.63 -5.25 -9.55
C ALA A 454 10.64 -5.69 -10.63
N PRO A 455 10.94 -6.99 -10.82
CA PRO A 455 11.78 -7.45 -11.94
C PRO A 455 11.16 -7.17 -13.32
N LYS A 456 9.83 -7.25 -13.45
CA LYS A 456 9.12 -6.96 -14.71
C LYS A 456 9.20 -5.48 -15.07
N TYR A 457 8.96 -4.58 -14.11
CA TYR A 457 9.16 -3.15 -14.30
C TYR A 457 10.61 -2.80 -14.65
N ALA A 458 11.58 -3.42 -13.97
CA ALA A 458 12.99 -3.19 -14.25
C ALA A 458 13.37 -3.59 -15.69
N ARG A 459 12.84 -4.71 -16.18
CA ARG A 459 13.02 -5.15 -17.57
C ARG A 459 12.37 -4.18 -18.56
N ALA A 460 11.12 -3.76 -18.33
CA ALA A 460 10.44 -2.80 -19.18
C ALA A 460 11.21 -1.47 -19.31
N ILE A 461 11.75 -0.97 -18.19
CA ILE A 461 12.59 0.23 -18.15
C ILE A 461 13.91 0.02 -18.91
N GLU A 462 14.57 -1.11 -18.70
CA GLU A 462 15.81 -1.47 -19.41
C GLU A 462 15.59 -1.52 -20.93
N ASP A 463 14.55 -2.22 -21.38
CA ASP A 463 14.20 -2.36 -22.79
C ASP A 463 13.87 -1.00 -23.43
N HIS A 464 13.16 -0.14 -22.70
CA HIS A 464 12.85 1.22 -23.13
C HIS A 464 14.12 2.05 -23.32
N LEU A 465 14.99 2.08 -22.31
CA LEU A 465 16.26 2.82 -22.38
C LEU A 465 17.15 2.35 -23.53
N ARG A 466 17.24 1.04 -23.78
CA ARG A 466 18.01 0.48 -24.91
C ARG A 466 17.47 0.94 -26.26
N LYS A 467 16.15 1.00 -26.43
CA LYS A 467 15.50 1.49 -27.66
C LYS A 467 15.79 2.96 -27.93
N THR A 468 15.85 3.79 -26.90
CA THR A 468 16.10 5.23 -27.03
C THR A 468 17.58 5.54 -27.35
N VAL A 469 18.52 4.72 -26.88
CA VAL A 469 19.97 4.89 -27.17
C VAL A 469 20.33 4.55 -28.61
N LEU A 470 19.67 3.56 -29.24
CA LEU A 470 19.99 3.12 -30.61
C LEU A 470 19.57 4.10 -31.73
N VAL A 471 18.93 5.22 -31.38
CA VAL A 471 18.39 6.21 -32.33
C VAL A 471 19.16 7.55 -32.27
N ASN A 472 19.95 7.78 -31.22
CA ASN A 472 20.88 8.89 -31.09
C ASN A 472 22.29 8.44 -31.45
#